data_AF-A0A7C4X4A4-F1
#
_entry.id   AF-A0A7C4X4A4-F1
#
_cell.length_a   1.000
_cell.length_b   1.000
_cell.length_c   1.000
_cell.angle_alpha   90.00
_cell.angle_beta   90.00
_cell.angle_gamma   90.00
#
_symmetry.space_group_name_H-M   'P 1'
#
loop_
_entity.id
_entity.type
_entity.pdbx_description
1 polymer ?
#
loop_
_entity_poly.entity_id
_entity_poly.type
_entity_poly.pdbx_seq_one_letter_code
_entity_poly.pdbx_strand_id
1 'polypeptide(L)'
;MKVKAEIDLRIEMGDVSHDGTGCQGYLPEGTRYEDIVRVFGTPQLGDSPDGKIKAEWVGRINGLVFTIYDYKSKLDPQLNTDWHIGGKQTFVAELVNLYFKAKQ
;
A
#
# COMPACT_ATOMS: atom_id res chain seq x y z
N MET A 1 1.87 31.26 9.71
CA MET A 1 2.85 31.22 8.59
C MET A 1 2.33 30.25 7.54
N LYS A 2 2.31 30.62 6.25
CA LYS A 2 1.94 29.70 5.17
C LYS A 2 3.23 29.16 4.54
N VAL A 3 3.33 27.85 4.39
CA VAL A 3 4.43 27.18 3.70
C VAL A 3 3.83 26.42 2.52
N LYS A 4 4.44 26.55 1.34
CA LYS A 4 4.17 25.69 0.19
C LYS A 4 5.37 24.77 0.03
N ALA A 5 5.11 23.49 -0.16
CA ALA A 5 6.12 22.50 -0.48
C ALA A 5 5.67 21.71 -1.70
N GLU A 6 6.63 21.31 -2.51
CA GLU A 6 6.45 20.41 -3.64
C GLU A 6 7.29 19.16 -3.37
N ILE A 7 6.76 17.99 -3.73
CA ILE A 7 7.40 16.71 -3.50
C ILE A 7 7.34 15.88 -4.77
N ASP A 8 8.49 15.33 -5.17
CA ASP A 8 8.59 14.31 -6.22
C ASP A 8 8.47 12.93 -5.57
N LEU A 9 7.50 12.14 -6.02
CA LEU A 9 7.23 10.79 -5.52
C LEU A 9 7.49 9.77 -6.62
N ARG A 10 8.44 8.87 -6.37
CA ARG A 10 8.84 7.79 -7.27
C ARG A 10 8.45 6.46 -6.67
N ILE A 11 7.71 5.68 -7.46
CA ILE A 11 7.27 4.34 -7.10
C ILE A 11 8.05 3.30 -7.90
N GLU A 12 8.52 2.27 -7.23
CA GLU A 12 9.11 1.07 -7.80
C GLU A 12 8.35 -0.13 -7.21
N MET A 13 7.67 -0.92 -8.05
CA MET A 13 6.90 -2.09 -7.60
C MET A 13 7.73 -3.37 -7.71
N GLY A 14 7.49 -4.32 -6.80
CA GLY A 14 8.15 -5.62 -6.79
C GLY A 14 9.57 -5.61 -6.21
N ASP A 15 10.22 -6.78 -6.29
CA ASP A 15 11.64 -7.04 -5.99
C ASP A 15 12.17 -6.37 -4.70
N VAL A 16 11.39 -6.41 -3.63
CA VAL A 16 11.75 -5.86 -2.32
C VAL A 16 11.39 -6.81 -1.18
N SER A 17 12.32 -6.97 -0.22
CA SER A 17 12.00 -7.66 1.03
C SER A 17 11.06 -6.78 1.87
N HIS A 18 9.87 -7.32 2.15
CA HIS A 18 8.86 -6.73 3.01
C HIS A 18 8.97 -7.21 4.47
N ASP A 19 10.02 -7.98 4.79
CA ASP A 19 10.22 -8.50 6.14
C ASP A 19 10.44 -7.37 7.16
N GLY A 20 9.83 -7.55 8.33
CA GLY A 20 9.87 -6.58 9.41
C GLY A 20 9.09 -5.30 9.12
N THR A 21 8.31 -5.22 8.04
CA THR A 21 7.29 -4.18 7.90
C THR A 21 6.15 -4.43 8.89
N GLY A 22 5.50 -3.36 9.34
CA GLY A 22 4.28 -3.41 10.14
C GLY A 22 3.28 -2.37 9.64
N CYS A 23 2.02 -2.47 10.09
CA CYS A 23 0.97 -1.52 9.73
C CYS A 23 1.38 -0.09 10.15
N GLN A 24 1.43 0.82 9.18
CA GLN A 24 1.73 2.24 9.39
C GLN A 24 0.52 3.14 9.11
N GLY A 25 -0.51 2.63 8.44
CA GLY A 25 -1.72 3.36 8.11
C GLY A 25 -2.62 2.57 7.17
N TYR A 26 -3.57 3.26 6.56
CA TYR A 26 -4.59 2.66 5.69
C TYR A 26 -4.71 3.49 4.40
N LEU A 27 -5.13 2.84 3.31
CA LEU A 27 -5.63 3.57 2.15
C LEU A 27 -6.95 4.29 2.47
N PRO A 28 -7.39 5.25 1.63
CA PRO A 28 -8.64 5.98 1.87
C PRO A 28 -9.82 5.02 2.00
N GLU A 29 -10.75 5.33 2.90
CA GLU A 29 -11.97 4.53 3.10
C GLU A 29 -12.74 4.35 1.78
N GLY A 30 -13.22 3.13 1.54
CA GLY A 30 -13.95 2.78 0.32
C GLY A 30 -13.08 2.48 -0.89
N THR A 31 -11.74 2.51 -0.76
CA THR A 31 -10.82 2.10 -1.82
C THR A 31 -11.08 0.65 -2.23
N ARG A 32 -11.36 0.41 -3.52
CA ARG A 32 -11.62 -0.94 -4.05
C ARG A 32 -10.34 -1.55 -4.62
N TYR A 33 -10.30 -2.88 -4.68
CA TYR A 33 -9.19 -3.63 -5.28
C TYR A 33 -8.75 -3.08 -6.65
N GLU A 34 -9.71 -2.79 -7.53
CA GLU A 34 -9.46 -2.26 -8.87
C GLU A 34 -8.84 -0.86 -8.89
N ASP A 35 -9.04 -0.05 -7.84
CA ASP A 35 -8.37 1.25 -7.70
C ASP A 35 -6.89 1.05 -7.40
N ILE A 36 -6.56 0.11 -6.50
CA ILE A 36 -5.18 -0.25 -6.18
C ILE A 36 -4.50 -0.82 -7.44
N VAL A 37 -5.18 -1.68 -8.18
CA VAL A 37 -4.67 -2.22 -9.44
C VAL A 37 -4.41 -1.14 -10.49
N ARG A 38 -5.31 -0.15 -10.62
CA ARG A 38 -5.14 0.98 -11.53
C ARG A 38 -3.88 1.80 -11.22
N VAL A 39 -3.56 1.99 -9.94
CA VAL A 39 -2.45 2.84 -9.50
C VAL A 39 -1.12 2.10 -9.40
N PHE A 40 -1.13 0.86 -8.89
CA PHE A 40 0.07 0.10 -8.51
C PHE A 40 0.28 -1.18 -9.32
N GLY A 41 -0.62 -1.52 -10.26
CA GLY A 41 -0.60 -2.78 -10.99
C GLY A 41 -1.18 -3.95 -10.18
N THR A 42 -1.06 -5.18 -10.66
CA THR A 42 -1.54 -6.36 -9.93
C THR A 42 -0.69 -6.65 -8.67
N PRO A 43 -1.25 -7.31 -7.63
CA PRO A 43 -0.47 -7.68 -6.45
C PRO A 43 0.69 -8.61 -6.83
N GLN A 44 1.80 -8.50 -6.10
CA GLN A 44 2.98 -9.35 -6.30
C GLN A 44 2.89 -10.64 -5.50
N LEU A 45 2.16 -10.62 -4.39
CA LEU A 45 2.01 -11.73 -3.46
C LEU A 45 0.52 -12.03 -3.24
N GLY A 46 0.20 -13.31 -3.10
CA GLY A 46 -1.15 -13.81 -2.82
C GLY A 46 -1.31 -14.22 -1.35
N ASP A 47 -1.92 -15.38 -1.12
CA ASP A 47 -2.12 -15.90 0.24
C ASP A 47 -0.82 -15.99 1.04
N SER A 48 -0.81 -15.36 2.22
CA SER A 48 0.33 -15.48 3.15
C SER A 48 0.37 -16.88 3.76
N PRO A 49 1.56 -17.39 4.14
CA PRO A 49 1.70 -18.72 4.76
C PRO A 49 0.88 -18.91 6.05
N ASP A 50 0.56 -17.82 6.75
CA ASP A 50 -0.25 -17.82 7.98
C ASP A 50 -1.74 -17.53 7.74
N GLY A 51 -2.16 -17.43 6.47
CA GLY A 51 -3.55 -17.24 6.06
C GLY A 51 -4.16 -15.88 6.46
N LYS A 52 -3.32 -14.89 6.80
CA LYS A 52 -3.80 -13.56 7.23
C LYS A 52 -3.96 -12.58 6.08
N ILE A 53 -3.26 -12.78 4.99
CA ILE A 53 -3.26 -11.88 3.82
C ILE A 53 -3.64 -12.73 2.61
N LYS A 54 -4.43 -12.17 1.68
CA LYS A 54 -4.83 -12.82 0.43
C LYS A 54 -4.32 -12.10 -0.81
N ALA A 55 -4.03 -10.80 -0.69
CA ALA A 55 -3.41 -9.99 -1.73
C ALA A 55 -2.45 -8.97 -1.11
N GLU A 56 -1.22 -8.93 -1.61
CA GLU A 56 -0.21 -7.98 -1.16
C GLU A 56 0.58 -7.38 -2.33
N TRP A 57 0.65 -6.05 -2.32
CA TRP A 57 1.54 -5.27 -3.14
C TRP A 57 2.78 -4.94 -2.32
N VAL A 58 3.95 -5.06 -2.95
CA VAL A 58 5.23 -4.69 -2.33
C VAL A 58 5.96 -3.72 -3.25
N GLY A 59 6.59 -2.71 -2.67
CA GLY A 59 7.33 -1.75 -3.47
C GLY A 59 8.17 -0.78 -2.64
N ARG A 60 8.73 0.20 -3.33
CA ARG A 60 9.44 1.33 -2.74
C ARG A 60 8.80 2.63 -3.18
N ILE A 61 8.66 3.56 -2.24
CA ILE A 61 8.33 4.96 -2.49
C ILE A 61 9.51 5.82 -2.06
N ASN A 62 10.16 6.50 -3.01
CA ASN A 62 11.40 7.24 -2.77
C ASN A 62 12.47 6.40 -2.02
N GLY A 63 12.60 5.13 -2.39
CA GLY A 63 13.53 4.17 -1.78
C GLY A 63 13.03 3.51 -0.49
N LEU A 64 11.93 3.98 0.11
CA LEU A 64 11.36 3.43 1.34
C LEU A 64 10.42 2.26 1.04
N VAL A 65 10.61 1.14 1.71
CA VAL A 65 9.76 -0.05 1.55
C VAL A 65 8.35 0.23 2.04
N PHE A 66 7.37 -0.11 1.21
CA PHE A 66 5.96 -0.14 1.59
C PHE A 66 5.30 -1.45 1.14
N THR A 67 4.21 -1.79 1.81
CA THR A 67 3.27 -2.80 1.33
C THR A 67 1.85 -2.26 1.35
N ILE A 68 0.98 -2.82 0.52
CA ILE A 68 -0.48 -2.62 0.60
C ILE A 68 -1.09 -4.01 0.69
N TYR A 69 -1.95 -4.27 1.65
CA TYR A 69 -2.45 -5.63 1.87
C TYR A 69 -3.80 -5.65 2.56
N ASP A 70 -4.57 -6.72 2.32
CA ASP A 70 -5.70 -7.07 3.17
C ASP A 70 -5.19 -7.80 4.40
N TYR A 71 -5.73 -7.49 5.59
CA TYR A 71 -5.27 -8.12 6.82
C TYR A 71 -6.40 -8.75 7.61
N LYS A 72 -6.36 -10.07 7.73
CA LYS A 72 -7.38 -10.92 8.36
C LYS A 72 -8.79 -10.61 7.85
N SER A 73 -8.90 -10.18 6.59
CA SER A 73 -10.19 -9.90 5.98
C SER A 73 -10.96 -11.20 5.79
N LYS A 74 -12.25 -11.19 6.14
CA LYS A 74 -13.15 -12.32 5.86
C LYS A 74 -13.63 -12.34 4.41
N LEU A 75 -13.43 -11.23 3.68
CA LEU A 75 -13.87 -11.07 2.30
C LEU A 75 -12.77 -11.48 1.34
N ASP A 76 -13.15 -11.82 0.11
CA ASP A 76 -12.19 -11.94 -0.99
C ASP A 76 -11.64 -10.55 -1.35
N PRO A 77 -10.38 -10.44 -1.84
CA PRO A 77 -9.74 -9.17 -2.17
C PRO A 77 -10.63 -8.24 -3.02
N GLN A 78 -11.36 -8.79 -3.99
CA GLN A 78 -12.21 -8.03 -4.91
C GLN A 78 -13.41 -7.35 -4.23
N LEU A 79 -13.81 -7.84 -3.05
CA LEU A 79 -14.89 -7.27 -2.23
C LEU A 79 -14.37 -6.44 -1.06
N ASN A 80 -13.05 -6.39 -0.86
CA ASN A 80 -12.43 -5.72 0.27
C ASN A 80 -12.31 -4.21 0.04
N THR A 81 -12.57 -3.44 1.09
CA THR A 81 -12.43 -1.98 1.13
C THR A 81 -11.54 -1.48 2.26
N ASP A 82 -11.01 -2.39 3.07
CA ASP A 82 -10.11 -2.09 4.20
C ASP A 82 -8.70 -2.59 3.88
N TRP A 83 -7.83 -1.65 3.52
CA TRP A 83 -6.49 -1.93 3.01
C TRP A 83 -5.45 -1.28 3.91
N HIS A 84 -4.59 -2.13 4.48
CA HIS A 84 -3.48 -1.69 5.30
C HIS A 84 -2.33 -1.22 4.42
N ILE A 85 -1.58 -0.24 4.92
CA ILE A 85 -0.29 0.16 4.37
C ILE A 85 0.80 -0.25 5.35
N GLY A 86 1.69 -1.13 4.91
CA GLY A 86 2.84 -1.58 5.67
C GLY A 86 4.07 -0.72 5.38
N GLY A 87 4.98 -0.69 6.34
CA GLY A 87 6.26 0.00 6.19
C GLY A 87 7.12 -0.11 7.44
N LYS A 88 8.33 0.44 7.36
CA LYS A 88 9.27 0.54 8.49
C LYS A 88 9.25 1.91 9.18
N GLN A 89 8.64 2.91 8.54
CA GLN A 89 8.48 4.26 9.08
C GLN A 89 7.04 4.72 8.90
N THR A 90 6.48 5.42 9.89
CA THR A 90 5.08 5.85 9.90
C THR A 90 4.71 6.74 8.71
N PHE A 91 5.61 7.65 8.30
CA PHE A 91 5.33 8.58 7.20
C PHE A 91 5.25 7.92 5.81
N VAL A 92 5.68 6.65 5.67
CA VAL A 92 5.51 5.90 4.42
C VAL A 92 4.05 5.81 4.02
N ALA A 93 3.15 5.61 4.99
CA ALA A 93 1.71 5.57 4.73
C ALA A 93 1.17 6.89 4.16
N GLU A 94 1.69 8.03 4.61
CA GLU A 94 1.32 9.34 4.09
C GLU A 94 1.79 9.53 2.65
N LEU A 95 3.03 9.14 2.33
CA LEU A 95 3.56 9.24 0.96
C LEU A 95 2.77 8.35 0.00
N VAL A 96 2.46 7.11 0.40
CA VAL A 96 1.64 6.18 -0.39
C VAL A 96 0.26 6.76 -0.63
N ASN A 97 -0.38 7.33 0.40
CA ASN A 97 -1.68 7.98 0.28
C ASN A 97 -1.65 9.21 -0.66
N LEU A 98 -0.62 10.05 -0.57
CA LEU A 98 -0.45 11.20 -1.47
C LEU A 98 -0.32 10.74 -2.92
N TYR A 99 0.52 9.72 -3.19
CA TYR A 99 0.69 9.16 -4.52
C TYR A 99 -0.63 8.56 -5.04
N PHE A 100 -1.30 7.76 -4.20
CA PHE A 100 -2.56 7.11 -4.55
C PHE A 100 -3.64 8.12 -4.93
N LYS A 101 -3.88 9.14 -4.09
CA LYS A 101 -4.88 10.19 -4.36
C LYS A 101 -4.55 11.03 -5.59
N ALA A 102 -3.27 11.24 -5.89
CA ALA A 102 -2.85 11.98 -7.08
C ALA A 102 -3.02 11.20 -8.40
N LYS A 103 -3.20 9.88 -8.32
CA LYS A 103 -3.32 8.97 -9.47
C LYS A 103 -4.70 8.30 -9.58
N GLN A 104 -5.59 8.51 -8.60
CA GLN A 104 -6.92 7.91 -8.55
C GLN A 104 -7.82 8.40 -9.69
#